data_AF-A0A7R9AGN0-F1
#
_entry.id   AF-A0A7R9AGN0-F1
#
_cell.length_a   1.000
_cell.length_b   1.000
_cell.length_c   1.000
_cell.angle_alpha   90.00
_cell.angle_beta   90.00
_cell.angle_gamma   90.00
#
_symmetry.space_group_name_H-M   'P 1'
#
loop_
_entity.id
_entity.type
_entity.pdbx_description
1 polymer ?
#
loop_
_entity_poly.entity_id
_entity_poly.type
_entity_poly.pdbx_seq_one_letter_code
_entity_poly.pdbx_strand_id
1 'polypeptide(L)'
;MSSAMEEFPFHILPQLTKLKRLDLTGNLLKRVPALASPSLEILIFSHNEIERLDPGWSIPHLVTLSIKYNPMTDFPPGLVEGMRKLTHFDASGCNLGPTLSKGSLTFQSEVLSAVSLKRNEIVNLERGAITGLRSDTELHLEENMMTELKEDAFLPMLEDLGKNGKIFLSGNPIECDSWLAFSPNFQKLWKRLVELDCKNDISQPPPQRLFLNKASSFKPLR
;
A
#
# COMPACT_ATOMS: atom_id res chain seq x y z
N MET A 1 14.38 0.76 -33.66
CA MET A 1 15.04 1.31 -32.46
C MET A 1 14.17 2.45 -31.98
N SER A 2 13.35 2.23 -30.94
CA SER A 2 12.61 3.33 -30.31
C SER A 2 13.59 4.06 -29.42
N SER A 3 13.89 5.33 -29.71
CA SER A 3 14.70 6.17 -28.83
C SER A 3 13.93 6.39 -27.54
N ALA A 4 14.48 5.95 -26.40
CA ALA A 4 13.90 6.23 -25.10
C ALA A 4 13.92 7.73 -24.81
N MET A 5 12.86 8.24 -24.20
CA MET A 5 12.66 9.68 -23.95
C MET A 5 13.24 10.09 -22.59
N GLU A 6 14.06 11.14 -22.55
CA GLU A 6 14.58 11.71 -21.29
C GLU A 6 13.67 12.81 -20.72
N GLU A 7 12.84 13.45 -21.56
CA GLU A 7 11.96 14.55 -21.16
C GLU A 7 10.60 14.47 -21.86
N PHE A 8 9.53 14.75 -21.12
CA PHE A 8 8.16 14.88 -21.65
C PHE A 8 7.60 16.27 -21.34
N PRO A 9 6.88 16.93 -22.28
CA PRO A 9 6.36 18.28 -22.09
C PRO A 9 5.12 18.32 -21.18
N PHE A 10 5.26 18.01 -19.88
CA PHE A 10 4.14 17.91 -18.91
C PHE A 10 3.26 19.16 -18.82
N HIS A 11 3.79 20.34 -19.15
CA HIS A 11 3.07 21.62 -19.13
C HIS A 11 1.86 21.68 -20.10
N ILE A 12 1.77 20.77 -21.08
CA ILE A 12 0.64 20.73 -22.01
C ILE A 12 -0.57 19.98 -21.44
N LEU A 13 -0.39 19.14 -20.41
CA LEU A 13 -1.43 18.26 -19.88
C LEU A 13 -2.72 18.99 -19.44
N PRO A 14 -2.67 20.22 -18.88
CA PRO A 14 -3.89 20.97 -18.57
C PRO A 14 -4.75 21.28 -19.80
N GLN A 15 -4.16 21.37 -20.99
CA GLN A 15 -4.85 21.71 -22.24
C GLN A 15 -5.45 20.46 -22.92
N LEU A 16 -4.97 19.27 -22.57
CA LEU A 16 -5.42 18.01 -23.16
C LEU A 16 -6.69 17.50 -22.46
N THR A 17 -7.82 18.18 -22.72
CA THR A 17 -9.11 17.93 -22.06
C THR A 17 -9.79 16.60 -22.41
N LYS A 18 -9.27 15.87 -23.41
CA LYS A 18 -9.77 14.56 -23.83
C LYS A 18 -8.79 13.41 -23.52
N LEU A 19 -7.58 13.70 -23.07
CA LEU A 19 -6.56 12.67 -22.86
C LEU A 19 -6.87 11.86 -21.60
N LYS A 20 -7.30 10.61 -21.77
CA LYS A 20 -7.65 9.72 -20.66
C LYS A 20 -6.49 8.88 -20.15
N ARG A 21 -5.57 8.51 -21.04
CA ARG A 21 -4.44 7.64 -20.71
C ARG A 21 -3.14 8.26 -21.20
N LEU A 22 -2.16 8.34 -20.31
CA LEU A 22 -0.77 8.65 -20.63
C LEU A 22 0.11 7.52 -20.12
N ASP A 23 0.79 6.85 -21.04
CA ASP A 23 1.67 5.73 -20.75
C ASP A 23 3.08 6.09 -21.24
N LEU A 24 3.99 6.27 -20.28
CA LEU A 24 5.37 6.65 -20.50
C LEU A 24 6.32 5.55 -20.01
N THR A 25 5.84 4.30 -19.99
CA THR A 25 6.63 3.14 -19.56
C THR A 25 7.90 2.97 -20.38
N GLY A 26 9.02 2.60 -19.73
CA GLY A 26 10.25 2.21 -20.43
C GLY A 26 10.99 3.38 -21.09
N ASN A 27 10.92 4.56 -20.48
CA ASN A 27 11.66 5.75 -20.90
C ASN A 27 12.80 6.05 -19.90
N LEU A 28 13.46 7.19 -20.04
CA LEU A 28 14.61 7.60 -19.22
C LEU A 28 14.27 8.86 -18.40
N LEU A 29 13.00 9.04 -18.04
CA LEU A 29 12.56 10.18 -17.26
C LEU A 29 13.21 10.14 -15.88
N LYS A 30 13.87 11.23 -15.47
CA LYS A 30 14.53 11.32 -14.16
C LYS A 30 13.73 12.05 -13.11
N ARG A 31 12.82 12.93 -13.55
CA ARG A 31 11.98 13.77 -12.70
C ARG A 31 10.62 13.95 -13.33
N VAL A 32 9.60 14.04 -12.49
CA VAL A 32 8.25 14.41 -12.92
C VAL A 32 7.83 15.66 -12.15
N PRO A 33 7.58 16.79 -12.85
CA PRO A 33 7.17 18.03 -12.20
C PRO A 33 5.76 17.89 -11.64
N ALA A 34 5.28 18.92 -10.93
CA ALA A 34 3.90 18.99 -10.49
C ALA A 34 2.97 18.84 -11.70
N LEU A 35 2.06 17.86 -11.63
CA LEU A 35 1.16 17.56 -12.74
C LEU A 35 -0.23 18.12 -12.49
N ALA A 36 -0.81 18.74 -13.51
CA ALA A 36 -2.23 19.09 -13.53
C ALA A 36 -2.87 18.53 -14.79
N SER A 37 -3.98 17.81 -14.64
CA SER A 37 -4.76 17.37 -15.79
C SER A 37 -6.25 17.30 -15.47
N PRO A 38 -7.12 17.88 -16.31
CA PRO A 38 -8.56 17.86 -16.10
C PRO A 38 -9.23 16.57 -16.58
N SER A 39 -8.50 15.65 -17.21
CA SER A 39 -9.15 14.50 -17.88
C SER A 39 -8.44 13.16 -17.73
N LEU A 40 -7.17 13.13 -17.30
CA LEU A 40 -6.43 11.89 -17.14
C LEU A 40 -7.07 10.97 -16.09
N GLU A 41 -7.19 9.70 -16.47
CA GLU A 41 -7.72 8.60 -15.67
C GLU A 41 -6.65 7.52 -15.44
N ILE A 42 -5.72 7.33 -16.38
CA ILE A 42 -4.63 6.36 -16.26
C ILE A 42 -3.30 7.05 -16.54
N LEU A 43 -2.37 6.93 -15.60
CA LEU A 43 -1.03 7.50 -15.70
C LEU A 43 0.02 6.45 -15.31
N ILE A 44 0.92 6.14 -16.24
CA ILE A 44 1.91 5.09 -16.07
C ILE A 44 3.30 5.67 -16.37
N PHE A 45 4.18 5.61 -15.37
CA PHE A 45 5.58 6.03 -15.40
C PHE A 45 6.55 4.87 -15.11
N SER A 46 6.07 3.64 -15.21
CA SER A 46 6.83 2.47 -14.78
C SER A 46 8.11 2.28 -15.60
N HIS A 47 9.15 1.67 -15.02
CA HIS A 47 10.43 1.43 -15.70
C HIS A 47 11.02 2.72 -16.31
N ASN A 48 11.20 3.73 -15.47
CA ASN A 48 11.96 4.94 -15.80
C ASN A 48 13.12 5.08 -14.79
N GLU A 49 13.82 6.22 -14.84
CA GLU A 49 14.91 6.55 -13.93
C GLU A 49 14.47 7.62 -12.92
N ILE A 50 13.18 7.64 -12.55
CA ILE A 50 12.61 8.71 -11.73
C ILE A 50 13.16 8.60 -10.32
N GLU A 51 13.95 9.59 -9.92
CA GLU A 51 14.46 9.72 -8.56
C GLU A 51 13.51 10.53 -7.67
N ARG A 52 12.77 11.47 -8.27
CA ARG A 52 11.91 12.43 -7.56
C ARG A 52 10.66 12.80 -8.35
N LEU A 53 9.54 12.90 -7.62
CA LEU A 53 8.31 13.52 -8.06
C LEU A 53 8.16 14.86 -7.31
N ASP A 54 7.82 15.93 -8.01
CA ASP A 54 7.55 17.21 -7.36
C ASP A 54 6.15 17.20 -6.71
N PRO A 55 5.96 17.89 -5.57
CA PRO A 55 4.66 17.96 -4.90
C PRO A 55 3.62 18.77 -5.70
N GLY A 56 2.35 18.66 -5.31
CA GLY A 56 1.28 19.51 -5.84
C GLY A 56 0.56 18.96 -7.08
N TRP A 57 0.45 17.63 -7.18
CA TRP A 57 -0.28 17.00 -8.27
C TRP A 57 -1.79 17.21 -8.13
N SER A 58 -2.43 17.69 -9.19
CA SER A 58 -3.87 17.92 -9.29
C SER A 58 -4.44 17.14 -10.47
N ILE A 59 -4.77 15.87 -10.22
CA ILE A 59 -5.33 14.96 -11.22
C ILE A 59 -6.58 14.29 -10.63
N PRO A 60 -7.68 15.05 -10.44
CA PRO A 60 -8.83 14.61 -9.64
C PRO A 60 -9.61 13.43 -10.23
N HIS A 61 -9.40 13.14 -11.52
CA HIS A 61 -10.05 12.04 -12.23
C HIS A 61 -9.18 10.78 -12.34
N LEU A 62 -7.97 10.80 -11.78
CA LEU A 62 -7.06 9.66 -11.88
C LEU A 62 -7.64 8.45 -11.16
N VAL A 63 -7.67 7.31 -11.86
CA VAL A 63 -8.15 6.01 -11.41
C VAL A 63 -6.97 5.06 -11.18
N THR A 64 -5.95 5.15 -12.01
CA THR A 64 -4.75 4.30 -11.93
C THR A 64 -3.49 5.13 -12.03
N LEU A 65 -2.61 4.97 -11.04
CA LEU A 65 -1.25 5.49 -11.05
C LEU A 65 -0.27 4.33 -10.86
N SER A 66 0.66 4.16 -11.79
CA SER A 66 1.77 3.24 -11.65
C SER A 66 3.09 3.97 -11.88
N ILE A 67 3.98 3.87 -10.90
CA ILE A 67 5.34 4.45 -10.88
C ILE A 67 6.37 3.36 -10.58
N LYS A 68 6.01 2.11 -10.86
CA LYS A 68 6.76 0.89 -10.56
C LYS A 68 8.18 0.92 -11.14
N TYR A 69 9.15 0.36 -10.44
CA TYR A 69 10.54 0.26 -10.92
C TYR A 69 11.10 1.62 -11.34
N ASN A 70 11.12 2.52 -10.37
CA ASN A 70 11.85 3.78 -10.44
C ASN A 70 12.73 3.90 -9.18
N PRO A 71 13.94 4.46 -9.26
CA PRO A 71 14.88 4.56 -8.14
C PRO A 71 14.48 5.64 -7.10
N MET A 72 13.19 5.84 -6.86
CA MET A 72 12.70 6.80 -5.86
C MET A 72 12.92 6.27 -4.45
N THR A 73 13.26 7.19 -3.53
CA THR A 73 13.50 6.87 -2.12
C THR A 73 12.39 7.37 -1.18
N ASP A 74 11.50 8.24 -1.65
CA ASP A 74 10.36 8.74 -0.88
C ASP A 74 9.27 9.29 -1.81
N PHE A 75 8.09 9.57 -1.27
CA PHE A 75 7.03 10.29 -1.94
C PHE A 75 7.07 11.78 -1.57
N PRO A 76 6.77 12.70 -2.51
CA PRO A 76 6.55 14.08 -2.11
C PRO A 76 5.30 14.20 -1.23
N PRO A 77 5.29 15.16 -0.28
CA PRO A 77 4.13 15.40 0.56
C PRO A 77 2.85 15.61 -0.25
N GLY A 78 1.79 14.89 0.11
CA GLY A 78 0.48 15.02 -0.51
C GLY A 78 0.38 14.49 -1.94
N LEU A 79 1.32 13.64 -2.41
CA LEU A 79 1.32 13.09 -3.78
C LEU A 79 -0.07 12.60 -4.24
N VAL A 80 -0.74 11.82 -3.38
CA VAL A 80 -2.01 11.15 -3.70
C VAL A 80 -3.25 11.88 -3.18
N GLU A 81 -3.09 13.00 -2.45
CA GLU A 81 -4.22 13.72 -1.84
C GLU A 81 -5.18 14.30 -2.87
N GLY A 82 -4.67 14.73 -4.03
CA GLY A 82 -5.45 15.28 -5.12
C GLY A 82 -6.24 14.24 -5.94
N MET A 83 -6.01 12.95 -5.73
CA MET A 83 -6.50 11.86 -6.60
C MET A 83 -7.77 11.22 -6.03
N ARG A 84 -8.89 11.95 -6.01
CA ARG A 84 -10.13 11.53 -5.34
C ARG A 84 -10.81 10.30 -5.95
N LYS A 85 -10.50 9.93 -7.19
CA LYS A 85 -11.02 8.75 -7.87
C LYS A 85 -10.03 7.58 -7.94
N LEU A 86 -8.90 7.66 -7.25
CA LEU A 86 -7.84 6.67 -7.34
C LEU A 86 -8.33 5.32 -6.82
N THR A 87 -8.31 4.32 -7.69
CA THR A 87 -8.67 2.94 -7.35
C THR A 87 -7.43 2.07 -7.20
N HIS A 88 -6.40 2.31 -8.02
CA HIS A 88 -5.18 1.50 -8.07
C HIS A 88 -3.94 2.39 -8.00
N PHE A 89 -3.08 2.13 -7.01
CA PHE A 89 -1.77 2.76 -6.88
C PHE A 89 -0.69 1.69 -6.80
N ASP A 90 0.30 1.77 -7.70
CA ASP A 90 1.43 0.84 -7.73
C ASP A 90 2.76 1.58 -7.73
N ALA A 91 3.49 1.46 -6.63
CA ALA A 91 4.85 1.95 -6.45
C ALA A 91 5.78 0.79 -6.03
N SER A 92 5.58 -0.40 -6.61
CA SER A 92 6.41 -1.57 -6.33
C SER A 92 7.80 -1.46 -6.96
N GLY A 93 8.80 -2.09 -6.35
CA GLY A 93 10.15 -2.16 -6.92
C GLY A 93 10.85 -0.81 -6.99
N CYS A 94 10.48 0.13 -6.12
CA CYS A 94 11.23 1.35 -5.88
C CYS A 94 12.17 1.14 -4.68
N ASN A 95 12.79 2.20 -4.17
CA ASN A 95 13.78 2.14 -3.08
C ASN A 95 13.25 2.90 -1.85
N LEU A 96 11.96 2.72 -1.52
CA LEU A 96 11.25 3.51 -0.48
C LEU A 96 11.63 3.14 0.97
N GLY A 97 12.43 2.09 1.15
CA GLY A 97 12.97 1.68 2.44
C GLY A 97 14.15 2.55 2.92
N PRO A 98 14.63 2.33 4.15
CA PRO A 98 14.19 1.30 5.09
C PRO A 98 12.94 1.68 5.91
N THR A 99 12.53 2.95 5.91
CA THR A 99 11.40 3.42 6.71
C THR A 99 10.48 4.27 5.88
N LEU A 100 9.19 3.92 5.85
CA LEU A 100 8.16 4.81 5.30
C LEU A 100 7.71 5.78 6.39
N SER A 101 7.93 7.08 6.16
CA SER A 101 7.67 8.14 7.12
C SER A 101 6.18 8.47 7.26
N LYS A 102 5.82 9.09 8.38
CA LYS A 102 4.47 9.57 8.65
C LYS A 102 4.00 10.51 7.52
N GLY A 103 2.81 10.25 6.99
CA GLY A 103 2.19 11.08 5.96
C GLY A 103 2.75 10.88 4.55
N SER A 104 3.62 9.88 4.33
CA SER A 104 4.10 9.51 2.98
C SER A 104 2.93 9.22 2.03
N LEU A 105 1.88 8.54 2.49
CA LEU A 105 0.67 8.27 1.70
C LEU A 105 -0.60 8.60 2.50
N THR A 106 -1.27 9.68 2.09
CA THR A 106 -2.55 10.13 2.67
C THR A 106 -3.62 10.09 1.59
N PHE A 107 -4.34 8.98 1.50
CA PHE A 107 -5.36 8.79 0.46
C PHE A 107 -6.64 9.55 0.82
N GLN A 108 -7.22 10.25 -0.16
CA GLN A 108 -8.54 10.90 -0.05
C GLN A 108 -9.60 10.24 -0.95
N SER A 109 -9.27 9.13 -1.62
CA SER A 109 -10.21 8.46 -2.51
C SER A 109 -11.23 7.61 -1.76
N GLU A 110 -12.49 7.74 -2.15
CA GLU A 110 -13.57 6.93 -1.59
C GLU A 110 -13.69 5.53 -2.22
N VAL A 111 -12.98 5.31 -3.33
CA VAL A 111 -13.06 4.11 -4.18
C VAL A 111 -11.71 3.40 -4.30
N LEU A 112 -10.82 3.60 -3.34
CA LEU A 112 -9.50 2.97 -3.30
C LEU A 112 -9.62 1.46 -3.11
N SER A 113 -9.08 0.69 -4.06
CA SER A 113 -9.18 -0.77 -4.06
C SER A 113 -7.85 -1.47 -3.87
N ALA A 114 -6.74 -0.94 -4.40
CA ALA A 114 -5.44 -1.61 -4.31
C ALA A 114 -4.29 -0.62 -4.19
N VAL A 115 -3.39 -0.89 -3.24
CA VAL A 115 -2.15 -0.14 -3.00
C VAL A 115 -0.99 -1.13 -2.97
N SER A 116 -0.04 -0.98 -3.89
CA SER A 116 1.13 -1.87 -4.00
C SER A 116 2.44 -1.17 -3.70
N LEU A 117 3.11 -1.67 -2.66
CA LEU A 117 4.42 -1.26 -2.18
C LEU A 117 5.38 -2.46 -2.10
N LYS A 118 5.16 -3.49 -2.94
CA LYS A 118 6.00 -4.69 -2.96
C LYS A 118 7.45 -4.35 -3.32
N ARG A 119 8.42 -5.13 -2.83
CA ARG A 119 9.83 -5.02 -3.24
C ARG A 119 10.41 -3.61 -3.07
N ASN A 120 10.16 -2.96 -1.93
CA ASN A 120 10.66 -1.60 -1.65
C ASN A 120 11.70 -1.56 -0.53
N GLU A 121 12.20 -2.71 -0.08
CA GLU A 121 13.17 -2.82 1.02
C GLU A 121 12.68 -2.19 2.35
N ILE A 122 11.36 -2.07 2.53
CA ILE A 122 10.77 -1.46 3.71
C ILE A 122 11.00 -2.36 4.92
N VAL A 123 11.62 -1.81 5.97
CA VAL A 123 11.85 -2.47 7.26
C VAL A 123 10.81 -1.99 8.27
N ASN A 124 10.52 -0.68 8.29
CA ASN A 124 9.64 -0.05 9.26
C ASN A 124 8.57 0.83 8.60
N LEU A 125 7.43 0.93 9.26
CA LEU A 125 6.40 1.91 8.98
C LEU A 125 6.26 2.82 10.20
N GLU A 126 6.27 4.13 10.04
CA GLU A 126 5.90 5.03 11.12
C GLU A 126 4.38 5.04 11.33
N ARG A 127 3.94 5.37 12.54
CA ARG A 127 2.51 5.56 12.84
C ARG A 127 1.92 6.63 11.91
N GLY A 128 0.96 6.21 11.07
CA GLY A 128 0.32 7.08 10.09
C GLY A 128 1.16 7.31 8.83
N ALA A 129 2.09 6.42 8.50
CA ALA A 129 2.79 6.43 7.21
C ALA A 129 1.84 6.26 6.01
N ILE A 130 0.82 5.41 6.19
CA ILE A 130 -0.25 5.17 5.23
C ILE A 130 -1.58 5.42 5.95
N THR A 131 -2.40 6.31 5.40
CA THR A 131 -3.71 6.66 5.97
C THR A 131 -4.75 6.86 4.88
N GLY A 132 -6.03 6.75 5.24
CA GLY A 132 -7.14 6.93 4.30
C GLY A 132 -7.41 5.69 3.43
N LEU A 133 -6.96 4.51 3.89
CA LEU A 133 -7.35 3.24 3.28
C LEU A 133 -8.87 3.04 3.42
N ARG A 134 -9.45 2.20 2.55
CA ARG A 134 -10.89 1.93 2.56
C ARG A 134 -11.18 0.51 3.00
N SER A 135 -12.44 0.27 3.38
CA SER A 135 -12.91 -0.98 3.98
C SER A 135 -12.64 -2.25 3.18
N ASP A 136 -12.35 -2.13 1.89
CA ASP A 136 -12.13 -3.23 0.94
C ASP A 136 -10.79 -3.07 0.19
N THR A 137 -9.90 -2.17 0.64
CA THR A 137 -8.60 -1.99 0.00
C THR A 137 -7.69 -3.20 0.26
N GLU A 138 -6.96 -3.60 -0.77
CA GLU A 138 -5.87 -4.56 -0.68
C GLU A 138 -4.54 -3.80 -0.59
N LEU A 139 -3.87 -3.92 0.55
CA LEU A 139 -2.54 -3.34 0.79
C LEU A 139 -1.48 -4.42 0.61
N HIS A 140 -0.60 -4.19 -0.34
CA HIS A 140 0.42 -5.13 -0.75
C HIS A 140 1.81 -4.67 -0.26
N LEU A 141 2.35 -5.38 0.72
CA LEU A 141 3.65 -5.13 1.34
C LEU A 141 4.60 -6.34 1.16
N GLU A 142 4.29 -7.24 0.23
CA GLU A 142 5.07 -8.44 -0.04
C GLU A 142 6.52 -8.13 -0.46
N GLU A 143 7.41 -9.07 -0.18
CA GLU A 143 8.82 -9.00 -0.58
C GLU A 143 9.53 -7.72 -0.11
N ASN A 144 9.21 -7.27 1.10
CA ASN A 144 9.94 -6.21 1.81
C ASN A 144 10.87 -6.83 2.86
N MET A 145 11.42 -6.00 3.75
CA MET A 145 12.43 -6.40 4.73
C MET A 145 11.91 -6.28 6.17
N MET A 146 10.59 -6.36 6.37
CA MET A 146 9.99 -6.26 7.70
C MET A 146 10.32 -7.49 8.54
N THR A 147 10.83 -7.26 9.74
CA THR A 147 11.11 -8.32 10.72
C THR A 147 10.03 -8.43 11.80
N GLU A 148 9.24 -7.39 12.01
CA GLU A 148 8.17 -7.33 13.00
C GLU A 148 7.00 -6.46 12.53
N LEU A 149 5.80 -6.66 13.09
CA LEU A 149 4.58 -5.95 12.72
C LEU A 149 4.14 -4.93 13.78
N LYS A 150 4.93 -3.88 14.04
CA LYS A 150 4.66 -2.93 15.15
C LYS A 150 3.20 -2.47 15.26
N GLU A 151 2.61 -2.66 16.44
CA GLU A 151 1.19 -2.39 16.69
C GLU A 151 0.81 -0.93 16.43
N ASP A 152 1.67 0.01 16.81
CA ASP A 152 1.46 1.45 16.60
C ASP A 152 1.40 1.86 15.12
N ALA A 153 2.09 1.13 14.25
CA ALA A 153 2.10 1.37 12.81
C ALA A 153 0.91 0.69 12.09
N PHE A 154 0.61 -0.56 12.44
CA PHE A 154 -0.40 -1.36 11.74
C PHE A 154 -1.83 -1.13 12.21
N LEU A 155 -2.07 -0.79 13.49
CA LEU A 155 -3.44 -0.57 13.98
C LEU A 155 -4.21 0.50 13.20
N PRO A 156 -3.66 1.71 12.94
CA PRO A 156 -4.39 2.73 12.18
C PRO A 156 -4.76 2.26 10.77
N MET A 157 -3.85 1.57 10.08
CA MET A 157 -4.12 1.02 8.74
C MET A 157 -5.22 -0.04 8.80
N LEU A 158 -5.20 -0.90 9.81
CA LEU A 158 -6.24 -1.90 10.02
C LEU A 158 -7.59 -1.21 10.36
N GLU A 159 -7.62 -0.17 11.17
CA GLU A 159 -8.86 0.57 11.42
C GLU A 159 -9.46 1.14 10.13
N ASP A 160 -8.65 1.78 9.28
CA ASP A 160 -9.05 2.31 7.97
C ASP A 160 -9.57 1.21 7.03
N LEU A 161 -8.85 0.09 6.95
CA LEU A 161 -9.17 -1.05 6.08
C LEU A 161 -10.45 -1.81 6.50
N GLY A 162 -11.12 -1.46 7.59
CA GLY A 162 -12.42 -2.01 7.96
C GLY A 162 -12.44 -3.53 8.13
N LYS A 163 -13.54 -4.21 7.76
CA LYS A 163 -13.68 -5.67 7.97
C LYS A 163 -13.16 -6.52 6.80
N ASN A 164 -13.11 -5.96 5.59
CA ASN A 164 -12.86 -6.72 4.37
C ASN A 164 -11.49 -6.42 3.76
N GLY A 165 -10.85 -5.32 4.14
CA GLY A 165 -9.54 -4.94 3.66
C GLY A 165 -8.47 -5.91 4.16
N LYS A 166 -7.48 -6.13 3.29
CA LYS A 166 -6.43 -7.15 3.46
C LYS A 166 -5.06 -6.49 3.42
N ILE A 167 -4.12 -7.06 4.17
CA ILE A 167 -2.70 -6.72 4.08
C ILE A 167 -1.94 -7.98 3.70
N PHE A 168 -1.23 -7.95 2.57
CA PHE A 168 -0.41 -9.05 2.07
C PHE A 168 1.04 -8.82 2.49
N LEU A 169 1.66 -9.83 3.13
CA LEU A 169 2.97 -9.70 3.78
C LEU A 169 3.98 -10.79 3.37
N SER A 170 3.64 -11.64 2.42
CA SER A 170 4.49 -12.77 2.02
C SER A 170 5.88 -12.32 1.57
N GLY A 171 6.88 -13.16 1.79
CA GLY A 171 8.27 -12.83 1.45
C GLY A 171 8.93 -11.75 2.29
N ASN A 172 8.37 -11.37 3.45
CA ASN A 172 9.07 -10.58 4.47
C ASN A 172 9.73 -11.51 5.52
N PRO A 173 10.90 -11.17 6.08
CA PRO A 173 11.57 -11.95 7.11
C PRO A 173 10.94 -11.78 8.51
N ILE A 174 9.61 -11.86 8.62
CA ILE A 174 8.87 -11.57 9.86
C ILE A 174 9.12 -12.67 10.90
N GLU A 175 9.58 -12.25 12.07
CA GLU A 175 9.72 -13.08 13.25
C GLU A 175 8.39 -13.03 14.00
N CYS A 176 7.66 -14.15 13.90
CA CYS A 176 6.37 -14.31 14.58
C CYS A 176 6.60 -14.71 16.03
N ASP A 177 7.15 -13.79 16.81
CA ASP A 177 7.40 -14.01 18.22
C ASP A 177 6.08 -14.05 18.98
N SER A 178 6.13 -14.47 20.24
CA SER A 178 5.00 -14.58 21.15
C SER A 178 4.07 -13.34 21.19
N TRP A 179 4.54 -12.12 20.93
CA TRP A 179 3.69 -10.92 21.05
C TRP A 179 2.61 -10.80 19.97
N LEU A 180 2.86 -11.25 18.73
CA LEU A 180 1.83 -11.33 17.68
C LEU A 180 0.72 -12.31 18.05
N ALA A 181 1.09 -13.40 18.73
CA ALA A 181 0.16 -14.40 19.24
C ALA A 181 -0.64 -13.92 20.45
N PHE A 182 -0.17 -12.90 21.20
CA PHE A 182 -0.81 -12.45 22.45
C PHE A 182 -1.45 -11.05 22.40
N SER A 183 -1.20 -10.21 21.38
CA SER A 183 -1.89 -8.92 21.26
C SER A 183 -3.39 -9.14 20.98
N PRO A 184 -4.30 -8.77 21.89
CA PRO A 184 -5.74 -8.98 21.70
C PRO A 184 -6.29 -8.21 20.49
N ASN A 185 -5.61 -7.11 20.12
CA ASN A 185 -5.95 -6.33 18.94
C ASN A 185 -5.56 -7.12 17.67
N PHE A 186 -4.33 -7.64 17.59
CA PHE A 186 -3.93 -8.49 16.46
C PHE A 186 -4.72 -9.80 16.39
N GLN A 187 -5.07 -10.44 17.52
CA GLN A 187 -5.94 -11.63 17.52
C GLN A 187 -7.36 -11.39 16.99
N LYS A 188 -7.83 -10.15 16.93
CA LYS A 188 -9.09 -9.82 16.26
C LYS A 188 -8.90 -9.52 14.78
N LEU A 189 -7.69 -9.08 14.41
CA LEU A 189 -7.36 -8.53 13.10
C LEU A 189 -6.55 -9.49 12.23
N TRP A 190 -6.03 -10.60 12.78
CA TRP A 190 -5.18 -11.58 12.08
C TRP A 190 -5.81 -12.15 10.81
N LYS A 191 -7.14 -12.28 10.76
CA LYS A 191 -7.88 -12.74 9.57
C LYS A 191 -7.71 -11.82 8.35
N ARG A 192 -7.19 -10.62 8.57
CA ARG A 192 -6.98 -9.57 7.57
C ARG A 192 -5.54 -9.51 7.10
N LEU A 193 -4.63 -10.15 7.83
CA LEU A 193 -3.28 -10.42 7.36
C LEU A 193 -3.35 -11.66 6.48
N VAL A 194 -3.06 -11.50 5.20
CA VAL A 194 -3.13 -12.55 4.20
C VAL A 194 -1.71 -12.95 3.81
N GLU A 195 -1.48 -14.27 3.69
CA GLU A 195 -0.18 -14.82 3.27
C GLU A 195 0.99 -14.33 4.14
N LEU A 196 0.84 -14.36 5.47
CA LEU A 196 1.92 -14.07 6.41
C LEU A 196 2.83 -15.30 6.57
N ASP A 197 4.04 -15.22 6.05
CA ASP A 197 5.08 -16.25 6.22
C ASP A 197 5.94 -15.93 7.46
N CYS A 198 6.00 -16.84 8.43
CA CYS A 198 6.77 -16.66 9.66
C CYS A 198 8.15 -17.34 9.55
N LYS A 199 9.24 -16.61 9.83
CA LYS A 199 10.62 -17.11 9.74
C LYS A 199 10.97 -18.17 10.79
N ASN A 200 10.40 -18.06 11.99
CA ASN A 200 10.68 -18.94 13.14
C ASN A 200 9.48 -19.84 13.47
N ASP A 201 8.95 -20.57 12.49
CA ASP A 201 7.78 -21.47 12.67
C ASP A 201 8.03 -22.53 13.76
N ILE A 202 7.68 -22.19 15.00
CA ILE A 202 7.57 -23.10 16.16
C ILE A 202 6.13 -23.12 16.70
N SER A 203 5.20 -22.43 16.05
CA SER A 203 3.80 -22.59 16.38
C SER A 203 2.97 -22.59 15.11
N GLN A 204 2.58 -23.79 14.71
CA GLN A 204 1.21 -24.03 14.28
C GLN A 204 0.27 -23.08 15.06
N PRO A 205 -0.78 -22.51 14.44
CA PRO A 205 -1.84 -21.91 15.24
C PRO A 205 -2.17 -22.92 16.35
N PRO A 206 -2.38 -22.52 17.62
CA PRO A 206 -2.76 -23.50 18.63
C PRO A 206 -3.87 -24.34 18.01
N PRO A 207 -3.74 -25.68 17.97
CA PRO A 207 -4.68 -26.52 17.24
C PRO A 207 -6.07 -26.10 17.69
N GLN A 208 -6.98 -25.89 16.75
CA GLN A 208 -8.37 -25.47 16.97
C GLN A 208 -9.12 -26.42 17.91
N ARG A 209 -8.77 -26.42 19.20
CA ARG A 209 -9.36 -27.19 20.28
C ARG A 209 -9.60 -26.20 21.40
N LEU A 210 -10.85 -26.13 21.86
CA LEU A 210 -11.49 -25.04 22.61
C LEU A 210 -11.99 -23.98 21.61
N PHE A 211 -13.13 -24.13 20.94
CA PHE A 211 -14.47 -24.19 21.51
C PHE A 211 -15.42 -25.04 20.64
N LEU A 212 -15.47 -26.34 20.91
CA LEU A 212 -16.66 -27.15 20.68
C LEU A 212 -16.85 -28.00 21.94
N ASN A 213 -18.09 -28.03 22.43
CA ASN A 213 -18.61 -28.73 23.61
C ASN A 213 -18.60 -27.97 24.95
N LYS A 214 -19.68 -27.21 25.17
CA LYS A 214 -20.70 -27.58 26.18
C LYS A 214 -21.97 -26.72 25.98
N ALA A 215 -22.80 -27.13 25.03
CA ALA A 215 -24.23 -26.85 25.05
C ALA A 215 -24.94 -28.17 25.38
N SER A 216 -24.95 -28.55 26.67
CA SER A 216 -25.86 -29.55 27.23
C SER A 216 -25.53 -29.83 28.69
N SER A 217 -26.31 -29.27 29.63
CA SER A 217 -26.86 -30.02 30.77
C SER A 217 -27.75 -29.11 31.63
N PHE A 218 -29.05 -29.36 31.56
CA PHE A 218 -30.00 -29.46 32.67
C PHE A 218 -29.79 -28.55 33.90
N LYS A 219 -30.77 -27.67 34.16
CA LYS A 219 -31.11 -27.26 35.52
C LYS A 219 -32.10 -28.28 36.13
N PRO A 220 -32.02 -28.53 37.46
CA PRO A 220 -32.69 -29.64 38.11
C PRO A 220 -34.14 -29.35 38.50
N LEU A 221 -34.93 -30.42 38.58
CA LEU A 221 -36.18 -30.48 39.34
C LEU A 221 -35.88 -30.38 40.84
N ARG A 222 -36.54 -29.43 41.51
CA ARG A 222 -37.20 -29.64 42.81
C ARG A 222 -38.43 -28.75 42.85
#